data_AF-A0A0G2FGX0-F1
#
_entry.id   AF-A0A0G2FGX0-F1
#
_cell.length_a   1.000
_cell.length_b   1.000
_cell.length_c   1.000
_cell.angle_alpha   90.00
_cell.angle_beta   90.00
_cell.angle_gamma   90.00
#
_symmetry.space_group_name_H-M   'P 1'
#
loop_
_entity.id
_entity.type
_entity.pdbx_description
1 polymer ?
#
loop_
_entity_poly.entity_id
_entity_poly.type
_entity_poly.pdbx_seq_one_letter_code
_entity_poly.pdbx_strand_id
1 'polypeptide(L)'
;MLRAWVLASSIITMRIVQNVACRAVSGQGYTAMRQCAQIDSDGVLPKSVIERFWPECNAYFTGSHLDQQVLVRANYYGLPIEINVAISIVSGASAFVALFLHALGVEVYVSSFGFLSHTVSQLRATWEERRIRKKLTFGHSSN
;
A
#
# COMPACT_ATOMS: atom_id res chain seq x y z
N MET A 1 20.08 -0.77 3.40
CA MET A 1 19.45 -0.29 2.15
C MET A 1 18.16 -1.02 1.81
N LEU A 2 18.03 -2.34 2.02
CA LEU A 2 16.80 -3.10 1.76
C LEU A 2 15.53 -2.52 2.43
N ARG A 3 15.63 -2.04 3.69
CA ARG A 3 14.50 -1.46 4.43
C ARG A 3 13.86 -0.25 3.75
N ALA A 4 14.64 0.63 3.15
CA ALA A 4 14.12 1.81 2.44
C ALA A 4 13.37 1.42 1.16
N TRP A 5 13.89 0.43 0.43
CA TRP A 5 13.25 -0.09 -0.79
C TRP A 5 11.92 -0.79 -0.49
N VAL A 6 11.84 -1.53 0.62
CA VAL A 6 10.59 -2.17 1.09
C VAL A 6 9.52 -1.13 1.43
N LEU A 7 9.90 -0.02 2.07
CA LEU A 7 8.95 1.06 2.35
C LEU A 7 8.54 1.78 1.06
N ALA A 8 9.47 2.05 0.14
CA ALA A 8 9.17 2.69 -1.14
C ALA A 8 8.21 1.83 -2.00
N SER A 9 8.45 0.52 -2.10
CA SER A 9 7.59 -0.39 -2.85
C SER A 9 6.21 -0.55 -2.20
N SER A 10 6.10 -0.43 -0.87
CA SER A 10 4.81 -0.48 -0.17
C SER A 10 3.85 0.63 -0.61
N ILE A 11 4.35 1.81 -0.96
CA ILE A 11 3.53 2.91 -1.49
C ILE A 11 2.92 2.52 -2.84
N ILE A 12 3.70 1.91 -3.72
CA ILE A 12 3.24 1.46 -5.05
C ILE A 12 2.19 0.36 -4.89
N THR A 13 2.47 -0.65 -4.08
CA THR A 13 1.53 -1.75 -3.81
C THR A 13 0.25 -1.25 -3.14
N MET A 14 0.35 -0.31 -2.21
CA MET A 14 -0.82 0.33 -1.60
C MET A 14 -1.71 0.97 -2.67
N ARG A 15 -1.15 1.72 -3.63
CA ARG A 15 -1.93 2.34 -4.71
C ARG A 15 -2.61 1.30 -5.62
N ILE A 16 -1.95 0.18 -5.89
CA ILE A 16 -2.54 -0.91 -6.69
C ILE A 16 -3.72 -1.53 -5.94
N VAL A 17 -3.54 -1.90 -4.67
CA VAL A 17 -4.60 -2.47 -3.83
C VAL A 17 -5.77 -1.49 -3.70
N GLN A 18 -5.47 -0.21 -3.48
CA GLN A 18 -6.45 0.85 -3.35
C GLN A 18 -7.31 1.02 -4.62
N ASN A 19 -6.71 0.93 -5.82
CA ASN A 19 -7.43 0.98 -7.09
C ASN A 19 -8.36 -0.21 -7.31
N VAL A 20 -7.96 -1.41 -6.87
CA VAL A 20 -8.82 -2.60 -6.96
C VAL A 20 -9.94 -2.52 -5.93
N ALA A 21 -9.61 -2.16 -4.68
CA ALA A 21 -10.56 -2.06 -3.60
C ALA A 21 -11.61 -0.97 -3.83
N CYS A 22 -11.24 0.20 -4.37
CA CYS A 22 -12.19 1.27 -4.64
C CYS A 22 -13.24 0.86 -5.68
N ARG A 23 -12.84 0.06 -6.70
CA ARG A 23 -13.76 -0.49 -7.70
C ARG A 23 -14.68 -1.54 -7.09
N ALA A 24 -14.19 -2.34 -6.15
CA ALA A 24 -14.98 -3.35 -5.47
C ALA A 24 -16.09 -2.73 -4.60
N VAL A 25 -15.80 -1.65 -3.87
CA VAL A 25 -16.79 -0.97 -3.02
C VAL A 25 -17.74 -0.06 -3.81
N SER A 26 -17.39 0.28 -5.05
CA SER A 26 -18.16 1.19 -5.89
C SER A 26 -19.58 0.67 -6.14
N GLY A 27 -20.59 1.45 -5.77
CA GLY A 27 -21.99 1.09 -6.01
C GLY A 27 -22.59 0.10 -4.99
N GLN A 28 -21.86 -0.31 -3.97
CA GLN A 28 -22.37 -1.20 -2.90
C GLN A 28 -23.12 -0.46 -1.78
N GLY A 29 -23.39 0.84 -1.93
CA GLY A 29 -24.12 1.63 -0.94
C GLY A 29 -23.27 2.20 0.21
N TYR A 30 -21.94 2.07 0.15
CA TYR A 30 -21.06 2.74 1.10
C TYR A 30 -21.14 4.26 0.95
N THR A 31 -21.18 4.97 2.08
CA THR A 31 -21.25 6.43 2.15
C THR A 31 -20.29 6.95 3.20
N ALA A 32 -19.80 8.18 3.03
CA ALA A 32 -19.04 8.88 4.06
C ALA A 32 -19.55 10.32 4.20
N MET A 33 -19.48 10.84 5.43
CA MET A 33 -19.77 12.25 5.70
C MET A 33 -18.67 13.14 5.13
N ARG A 34 -19.09 14.19 4.41
CA ARG A 34 -18.21 15.24 3.88
C ARG A 34 -18.79 16.60 4.18
N GLN A 35 -17.95 17.56 4.54
CA GLN A 35 -18.37 18.96 4.71
C GLN A 35 -18.66 19.58 3.34
N CYS A 36 -19.75 20.34 3.22
CA CYS A 36 -20.08 21.05 1.98
C CYS A 36 -18.97 22.03 1.57
N ALA A 37 -18.31 22.66 2.55
CA ALA A 37 -17.11 23.47 2.32
C ALA A 37 -15.99 22.70 1.63
N GLN A 38 -15.78 21.42 2.00
CA GLN A 38 -14.79 20.57 1.35
C GLN A 38 -15.15 20.34 -0.12
N ILE A 39 -16.42 20.00 -0.41
CA ILE A 39 -16.90 19.70 -1.77
C ILE A 39 -16.77 20.93 -2.68
N ASP A 40 -17.08 22.11 -2.15
CA ASP A 40 -16.95 23.40 -2.85
C ASP A 40 -15.46 23.77 -3.06
N SER A 41 -14.63 23.59 -2.02
CA SER A 41 -13.19 23.91 -2.07
C SER A 41 -12.37 23.03 -3.01
N ASP A 42 -12.85 21.81 -3.30
CA ASP A 42 -12.20 20.91 -4.27
C ASP A 42 -12.18 21.55 -5.67
N GLY A 43 -13.08 22.50 -5.97
CA GLY A 43 -13.08 23.31 -7.20
C GLY A 43 -13.39 22.52 -8.49
N VAL A 44 -13.70 21.23 -8.38
CA VAL A 44 -13.97 20.35 -9.53
C VAL A 44 -15.41 20.44 -10.00
N LEU A 45 -16.35 20.72 -9.10
CA LEU A 45 -17.79 20.78 -9.39
C LEU A 45 -18.30 22.21 -9.25
N PRO A 46 -19.12 22.72 -10.19
CA PRO A 46 -19.76 24.02 -10.02
C PRO A 46 -20.85 23.94 -8.95
N LYS A 47 -21.09 25.06 -8.26
CA LYS A 47 -22.11 25.20 -7.20
C LYS A 47 -23.49 24.62 -7.59
N SER A 48 -23.96 24.89 -8.81
CA SER A 48 -25.26 24.41 -9.30
C SER A 48 -25.36 22.88 -9.38
N VAL A 49 -24.24 22.20 -9.63
CA VAL A 49 -24.17 20.73 -9.60
C VAL A 49 -24.16 20.23 -8.17
N ILE A 50 -23.42 20.89 -7.27
CA ILE A 50 -23.40 20.54 -5.85
C ILE A 50 -24.80 20.64 -5.24
N GLU A 51 -25.52 21.74 -5.46
CA GLU A 51 -26.89 21.93 -4.96
C GLU A 51 -27.90 20.94 -5.57
N ARG A 52 -27.67 20.47 -6.80
CA ARG A 52 -28.51 19.45 -7.43
C ARG A 52 -28.33 18.07 -6.80
N PHE A 53 -27.09 17.66 -6.54
CA PHE A 53 -26.78 16.32 -6.00
C PHE A 53 -26.86 16.27 -4.47
N TRP A 54 -26.56 17.37 -3.80
CA TRP A 54 -26.58 17.54 -2.34
C TRP A 54 -27.33 18.83 -1.98
N PRO A 55 -28.68 18.84 -2.05
CA PRO A 55 -29.48 20.03 -1.76
C PRO A 55 -29.31 20.55 -0.34
N GLU A 56 -28.91 19.68 0.59
CA GLU A 56 -28.55 20.05 1.96
C GLU A 56 -27.38 21.05 2.02
N CYS A 57 -26.48 21.07 1.02
CA CYS A 57 -25.40 22.06 0.96
C CYS A 57 -25.86 23.49 0.65
N ASN A 58 -27.15 23.72 0.37
CA ASN A 58 -27.69 25.08 0.22
C ASN A 58 -27.53 25.91 1.50
N ALA A 59 -27.63 25.29 2.68
CA ALA A 59 -27.40 25.96 3.96
C ALA A 59 -25.97 26.52 4.10
N TYR A 60 -24.98 25.84 3.52
CA TYR A 60 -23.60 26.33 3.43
C TYR A 60 -23.49 27.52 2.48
N PHE A 61 -24.06 27.43 1.28
CA PHE A 61 -23.97 28.51 0.28
C PHE A 61 -24.74 29.78 0.64
N THR A 62 -25.78 29.67 1.47
CA THR A 62 -26.54 30.81 2.02
C THR A 62 -25.85 31.44 3.22
N GLY A 63 -24.80 30.81 3.77
CA GLY A 63 -24.10 31.27 4.97
C GLY A 63 -24.85 31.01 6.28
N SER A 64 -25.95 30.24 6.24
CA SER A 64 -26.71 29.90 7.45
C SER A 64 -26.00 28.84 8.32
N HIS A 65 -25.40 27.83 7.69
CA HIS A 65 -24.66 26.75 8.35
C HIS A 65 -23.37 26.43 7.59
N LEU A 66 -22.26 27.03 8.01
CA LEU A 66 -20.95 26.86 7.35
C LEU A 66 -20.33 25.49 7.57
N ASP A 67 -20.74 24.79 8.63
CA ASP A 67 -20.27 23.46 9.03
C ASP A 67 -21.15 22.32 8.48
N GLN A 68 -22.10 22.64 7.59
CA GLN A 68 -23.02 21.66 7.00
C GLN A 68 -22.26 20.47 6.38
N GLN A 69 -22.72 19.27 6.72
CA GLN A 69 -22.18 18.02 6.21
C GLN A 69 -23.25 17.26 5.43
N VAL A 70 -22.81 16.47 4.45
CA VAL A 70 -23.67 15.64 3.63
C VAL A 70 -23.07 14.25 3.47
N LEU A 71 -23.95 13.26 3.29
CA LEU A 71 -23.56 11.90 2.94
C LEU A 71 -23.21 11.85 1.45
N VAL A 72 -21.95 11.56 1.16
CA VAL A 72 -21.48 11.32 -0.20
C VAL A 72 -21.28 9.82 -0.40
N ARG A 73 -21.81 9.31 -1.50
CA ARG A 73 -21.67 7.90 -1.86
C ARG A 73 -20.26 7.59 -2.35
N ALA A 74 -19.76 6.43 -1.97
CA ALA A 74 -18.51 5.88 -2.45
C ALA A 74 -18.72 5.24 -3.83
N ASN A 75 -18.38 5.97 -4.89
CA ASN A 75 -18.54 5.51 -6.26
C ASN A 75 -17.36 5.94 -7.14
N TYR A 76 -16.55 4.97 -7.54
CA TYR A 76 -15.37 5.19 -8.38
C TYR A 76 -15.71 5.56 -9.83
N TYR A 77 -16.96 5.32 -10.27
CA TYR A 77 -17.45 5.69 -11.60
C TYR A 77 -18.36 6.93 -11.57
N GLY A 78 -18.36 7.63 -10.44
CA GLY A 78 -19.28 8.73 -10.14
C GLY A 78 -18.69 10.12 -10.35
N LEU A 79 -19.26 11.08 -9.61
CA LEU A 79 -18.72 12.44 -9.57
C LEU A 79 -17.33 12.45 -8.89
N PRO A 80 -16.47 13.44 -9.17
CA PRO A 80 -15.13 13.54 -8.58
C PRO A 80 -15.09 13.38 -7.06
N ILE A 81 -16.06 13.97 -6.35
CA ILE A 81 -16.18 13.82 -4.90
C ILE A 81 -16.58 12.40 -4.47
N GLU A 82 -17.43 11.71 -5.25
CA GLU A 82 -17.78 10.30 -4.99
C GLU A 82 -16.56 9.37 -5.18
N ILE A 83 -15.71 9.69 -6.17
CA ILE A 83 -14.44 8.99 -6.41
C ILE A 83 -13.49 9.19 -5.23
N ASN A 84 -13.37 10.44 -4.74
CA ASN A 84 -12.57 10.76 -3.57
C ASN A 84 -13.06 10.00 -2.33
N VAL A 85 -14.38 9.91 -2.12
CA VAL A 85 -14.95 9.10 -1.04
C VAL A 85 -14.63 7.61 -1.22
N ALA A 86 -14.80 7.04 -2.41
CA ALA A 86 -14.45 5.64 -2.70
C ALA A 86 -12.99 5.30 -2.40
N ILE A 87 -12.08 6.19 -2.76
CA ILE A 87 -10.66 6.09 -2.46
C ILE A 87 -10.40 6.19 -0.95
N SER A 88 -11.02 7.16 -0.29
CA SER A 88 -10.78 7.44 1.14
C SER A 88 -11.19 6.27 2.03
N ILE A 89 -12.34 5.62 1.76
CA ILE A 89 -12.84 4.54 2.62
C ILE A 89 -11.97 3.28 2.55
N VAL A 90 -11.29 3.02 1.43
CA VAL A 90 -10.41 1.85 1.27
C VAL A 90 -8.94 2.14 1.59
N SER A 91 -8.58 3.40 1.83
CA SER A 91 -7.17 3.82 2.01
C SER A 91 -6.50 3.12 3.18
N GLY A 92 -7.18 3.04 4.34
CA GLY A 92 -6.66 2.36 5.53
C GLY A 92 -6.42 0.86 5.29
N ALA A 93 -7.43 0.15 4.79
CA ALA A 93 -7.31 -1.28 4.48
C ALA A 93 -6.20 -1.55 3.45
N SER A 94 -6.07 -0.70 2.44
CA SER A 94 -5.04 -0.83 1.40
C SER A 94 -3.63 -0.65 1.97
N ALA A 95 -3.45 0.31 2.89
CA ALA A 95 -2.19 0.52 3.59
C ALA A 95 -1.82 -0.70 4.45
N PHE A 96 -2.77 -1.25 5.21
CA PHE A 96 -2.55 -2.45 6.03
C PHE A 96 -2.16 -3.66 5.19
N VAL A 97 -2.88 -3.93 4.10
CA VAL A 97 -2.56 -5.04 3.18
C VAL A 97 -1.17 -4.86 2.57
N ALA A 98 -0.83 -3.65 2.12
CA ALA A 98 0.48 -3.37 1.54
C ALA A 98 1.61 -3.58 2.56
N LEU A 99 1.46 -3.08 3.78
CA LEU A 99 2.43 -3.28 4.86
C LEU A 99 2.59 -4.76 5.21
N PHE A 100 1.48 -5.51 5.30
CA PHE A 100 1.51 -6.94 5.60
C PHE A 100 2.25 -7.74 4.52
N LEU A 101 1.98 -7.47 3.24
CA LEU A 101 2.68 -8.11 2.12
C LEU A 101 4.19 -7.83 2.15
N HIS A 102 4.58 -6.61 2.53
CA HIS A 102 5.98 -6.21 2.60
C HIS A 102 6.70 -6.81 3.82
N ALA A 103 6.01 -6.89 4.96
CA ALA A 103 6.52 -7.57 6.14
C ALA A 103 6.77 -9.06 5.85
N LEU A 104 5.79 -9.75 5.25
CA LEU A 104 5.95 -11.15 4.83
C LEU A 104 7.08 -11.31 3.79
N GLY A 105 7.16 -10.41 2.82
CA GLY A 105 8.21 -10.43 1.80
C GLY A 105 9.63 -10.36 2.40
N VAL A 106 9.82 -9.56 3.45
CA VAL A 106 11.10 -9.47 4.16
C VAL A 106 11.46 -10.78 4.85
N GLU A 107 10.50 -11.41 5.55
CA GLU A 107 10.74 -12.68 6.25
C GLU A 107 11.09 -13.82 5.28
N VAL A 108 10.40 -13.89 4.14
CA VAL A 108 10.69 -14.87 3.09
C VAL A 108 12.07 -14.63 2.49
N TYR A 109 12.44 -13.37 2.25
CA TYR A 109 13.75 -13.00 1.71
C TYR A 109 14.89 -13.40 2.67
N VAL A 110 14.76 -13.06 3.96
CA VAL A 110 15.76 -13.40 4.98
C VAL A 110 15.87 -14.90 5.18
N SER A 111 14.74 -15.63 5.22
CA SER A 111 14.74 -17.08 5.37
C SER A 111 15.43 -17.79 4.20
N SER A 112 15.13 -17.36 2.97
CA SER A 112 15.73 -17.93 1.76
C SER A 112 17.23 -17.65 1.68
N PHE A 113 17.65 -16.42 1.98
CA PHE A 113 19.06 -16.05 1.96
C PHE A 113 19.85 -16.66 3.13
N GLY A 114 19.25 -16.77 4.32
CA GLY A 114 19.85 -17.41 5.49
C GLY A 114 20.15 -18.88 5.26
N PHE A 115 19.20 -19.60 4.66
CA PHE A 115 19.38 -21.00 4.27
C PHE A 115 20.52 -21.18 3.26
N LEU A 116 20.57 -20.33 2.23
CA LEU A 116 21.62 -20.38 1.22
C LEU A 116 22.99 -20.04 1.81
N SER A 117 23.07 -19.01 2.66
CA SER A 117 24.30 -18.60 3.33
C SER A 117 24.87 -19.71 4.20
N HIS A 118 24.02 -20.38 4.99
CA HIS A 118 24.43 -21.51 5.82
C HIS A 118 24.93 -22.70 4.98
N THR A 119 24.26 -23.00 3.87
CA THR A 119 24.68 -24.09 2.97
C THR A 119 26.03 -23.78 2.32
N VAL A 120 26.24 -22.54 1.87
CA VAL A 120 27.52 -22.10 1.27
C VAL A 120 28.66 -22.10 2.30
N SER A 121 28.40 -21.72 3.56
CA SER A 121 29.42 -21.74 4.62
C SER A 121 29.89 -23.15 4.94
N GLN A 122 28.96 -24.11 5.03
CA GLN A 122 29.27 -25.54 5.21
C GLN A 122 30.10 -26.09 4.04
N LEU A 123 29.70 -25.78 2.80
CA LEU A 123 30.47 -26.19 1.62
C LEU A 123 31.88 -25.60 1.60
N ARG A 124 32.05 -24.34 2.01
CA ARG A 124 33.37 -23.71 2.13
C ARG A 124 34.25 -24.41 3.17
N ALA A 125 33.71 -24.67 4.36
CA ALA A 125 34.44 -25.35 5.44
C ALA A 125 34.92 -26.75 4.99
N THR A 126 34.05 -27.55 4.37
CA THR A 126 34.44 -28.88 3.87
C THR A 126 35.46 -28.83 2.72
N TRP A 127 35.47 -27.75 1.93
CA TRP A 127 36.45 -27.58 0.86
C TRP A 127 37.83 -27.20 1.41
N GLU A 128 37.89 -26.36 2.44
CA GLU A 128 39.12 -26.00 3.12
C GLU A 128 39.76 -27.20 3.82
N GLU A 129 38.98 -28.03 4.52
CA GLU A 129 39.50 -29.28 5.09
C GLU A 129 40.07 -30.22 4.02
N ARG A 130 39.38 -30.37 2.89
CA ARG A 130 39.85 -31.20 1.77
C ARG A 130 41.15 -30.66 1.16
N ARG A 131 41.26 -29.34 1.03
CA ARG A 131 42.49 -28.67 0.56
C ARG A 131 43.66 -28.91 1.50
N ILE A 132 43.44 -28.81 2.81
CA ILE A 132 44.47 -29.06 3.84
C ILE A 132 44.91 -30.53 3.81
N ARG A 133 43.96 -31.48 3.81
CA ARG A 133 44.26 -32.92 3.69
C ARG A 133 45.11 -33.25 2.47
N LYS A 134 44.77 -32.70 1.28
CA LYS A 134 45.57 -32.92 0.06
C LYS A 134 47.01 -32.41 0.19
N LYS A 135 47.25 -31.27 0.84
CA LYS A 135 48.61 -30.76 1.07
C LYS A 135 49.43 -31.69 1.98
N LEU A 136 48.81 -32.23 3.03
CA LEU A 136 49.47 -33.16 3.95
C LEU A 136 49.82 -34.49 3.29
N THR A 137 48.94 -35.03 2.44
CA THR A 137 49.21 -36.29 1.72
C THR A 137 50.29 -36.15 0.64
N PHE A 138 50.36 -35.02 -0.06
CA PHE A 138 51.40 -34.80 -1.09
C PHE A 138 52.76 -34.41 -0.48
N GLY A 139 52.80 -33.76 0.68
CA GLY A 139 54.05 -33.43 1.37
C GLY A 139 54.80 -34.65 1.94
N HIS A 140 54.13 -35.79 2.11
CA HIS A 140 54.73 -37.01 2.66
C HIS A 140 55.34 -37.96 1.61
N SER A 141 55.19 -37.65 0.31
CA SER A 141 55.66 -38.50 -0.79
C SER A 141 57.00 -38.06 -1.41
N SER A 142 57.67 -37.05 -0.84
CA SER A 142 58.93 -36.48 -1.36
C SER A 142 60.14 -36.59 -0.39
N ASN A 143 60.12 -37.55 0.54
CA ASN A 143 61.31 -37.93 1.32
C ASN A 143 61.72 -39.36 1.01
#